data_AF-A0A0R0BMT9-F1
#
_entry.id   AF-A0A0R0BMT9-F1
#
_cell.length_a   1.000
_cell.length_b   1.000
_cell.length_c   1.000
_cell.angle_alpha   90.00
_cell.angle_beta   90.00
_cell.angle_gamma   90.00
#
_symmetry.space_group_name_H-M   'P 1'
#
loop_
_entity.id
_entity.type
_entity.pdbx_description
1 polymer ?
#
loop_
_entity_poly.entity_id
_entity_poly.type
_entity_poly.pdbx_seq_one_letter_code
_entity_poly.pdbx_strand_id
1 'polypeptide(L)'
;MHAAGCPLPPHHVRSPLPLQTEAPPGLTLAHAQGRINALAGFSLEARVLGRKRYSQGEEARYSPLDLALGWGPMRETAVLQQLDISQSGRWYHYRWNGQPPLPPAQIRDHSANMHMIPGNEQIARALLAIQPDQHIRLQGWLVQVEGANGWRWRSSLRRDDSGAGACELVYVCGVEVL
;
A
#
# COMPACT_ATOMS: atom_id res chain seq x y z
N MET A 1 14.01 -4.80 -5.92
CA MET A 1 14.98 -3.67 -5.96
C MET A 1 14.77 -2.77 -4.74
N HIS A 2 15.83 -2.09 -4.28
CA HIS A 2 15.79 -1.24 -3.07
C HIS A 2 16.29 0.17 -3.36
N ALA A 3 15.69 1.16 -2.70
CA ALA A 3 16.12 2.54 -2.76
C ALA A 3 17.38 2.76 -1.93
N ALA A 4 18.47 3.20 -2.57
CA ALA A 4 19.63 3.75 -1.87
C ALA A 4 19.18 4.94 -0.98
N GLY A 5 19.60 4.95 0.28
CA GLY A 5 19.23 5.97 1.26
C GLY A 5 17.86 5.78 1.93
N CYS A 6 17.14 4.70 1.62
CA CYS A 6 15.89 4.33 2.31
C CYS A 6 16.18 3.21 3.31
N PRO A 7 16.22 3.49 4.63
CA PRO A 7 16.45 2.44 5.61
C PRO A 7 15.29 1.43 5.53
N LEU A 8 15.60 0.15 5.34
CA LEU A 8 14.57 -0.89 5.40
C LEU A 8 14.18 -1.12 6.86
N PRO A 9 12.90 -1.45 7.13
CA PRO A 9 12.52 -1.93 8.44
C PRO A 9 13.29 -3.22 8.78
N PRO A 10 13.58 -3.48 10.07
CA PRO A 10 14.26 -4.71 10.47
C PRO A 10 13.55 -5.94 9.87
N HIS A 11 14.31 -6.73 9.14
CA HIS A 11 13.80 -7.87 8.38
C HIS A 11 13.19 -8.90 9.32
N HIS A 12 11.90 -9.16 9.19
CA HIS A 12 11.31 -10.38 9.70
C HIS A 12 10.49 -11.03 8.59
N VAL A 13 10.93 -12.23 8.19
CA VAL A 13 10.18 -13.35 7.60
C VAL A 13 9.30 -13.06 6.38
N ARG A 14 9.41 -13.90 5.34
CA ARG A 14 8.40 -14.01 4.27
C ARG A 14 7.05 -14.37 4.88
N SER A 15 6.25 -13.37 5.19
CA SER A 15 4.91 -13.55 5.75
C SER A 15 3.88 -13.46 4.62
N PRO A 16 2.90 -14.40 4.56
CA PRO A 16 1.77 -14.29 3.65
C PRO A 16 0.78 -13.19 4.06
N LEU A 17 0.96 -12.60 5.24
CA LEU A 17 0.17 -11.50 5.79
C LEU A 17 1.01 -10.21 5.91
N PRO A 18 0.38 -9.02 5.84
CA PRO A 18 1.07 -7.76 6.10
C PRO A 18 1.76 -7.78 7.46
N LEU A 19 3.07 -7.55 7.47
CA LEU A 19 3.86 -7.47 8.69
C LEU A 19 4.05 -5.99 9.08
N GLN A 20 3.90 -5.71 10.37
CA GLN A 20 4.32 -4.45 10.98
C GLN A 20 5.38 -4.68 12.04
N THR A 21 6.35 -3.77 12.12
CA THR A 21 7.35 -3.71 13.18
C THR A 21 7.36 -2.33 13.81
N GLU A 22 7.91 -2.20 15.01
CA GLU A 22 8.13 -0.89 15.59
C GLU A 22 9.03 -0.02 14.69
N ALA A 23 8.72 1.27 14.61
CA ALA A 23 9.59 2.24 13.96
C ALA A 23 10.60 2.80 14.96
N PRO A 24 11.87 3.02 14.54
CA PRO A 24 12.82 3.74 15.38
C PRO A 24 12.26 5.11 15.78
N PRO A 25 12.37 5.50 17.07
CA PRO A 25 11.84 6.78 17.54
C PRO A 25 12.38 7.96 16.73
N GLY A 26 11.46 8.79 16.21
CA GLY A 26 11.82 10.00 15.45
C GLY A 26 12.37 9.75 14.04
N LEU A 27 12.26 8.53 13.50
CA LEU A 27 12.67 8.27 12.12
C LEU A 27 11.87 9.14 11.13
N THR A 28 12.61 9.97 10.39
CA THR A 28 12.08 10.78 9.29
C THR A 28 12.63 10.30 7.96
N LEU A 29 11.79 10.37 6.92
CA LEU A 29 12.09 9.91 5.57
C LEU A 29 12.10 11.12 4.63
N ALA A 30 13.03 11.10 3.68
CA ALA A 30 13.24 12.21 2.76
C ALA A 30 12.07 12.34 1.77
N HIS A 31 11.60 13.56 1.53
CA HIS A 31 10.63 13.83 0.47
C HIS A 31 10.75 15.30 0.06
N ALA A 32 10.65 15.61 -1.23
CA ALA A 32 10.92 16.97 -1.72
C ALA A 32 9.86 18.00 -1.28
N GLN A 33 8.66 17.53 -0.90
CA GLN A 33 7.47 18.35 -0.66
C GLN A 33 7.11 18.49 0.82
N GLY A 34 7.83 17.86 1.75
CA GLY A 34 7.48 17.96 3.17
C GLY A 34 8.16 16.92 4.04
N ARG A 35 7.68 16.81 5.29
CA ARG A 35 8.23 15.90 6.28
C ARG A 35 7.41 14.62 6.33
N ILE A 36 8.08 13.48 6.26
CA ILE A 36 7.48 12.16 6.38
C ILE A 36 8.04 11.49 7.62
N ASN A 37 7.16 11.15 8.57
CA ASN A 37 7.52 10.47 9.82
C ASN A 37 7.12 9.00 9.73
N ALA A 38 8.04 8.09 10.04
CA ALA A 38 7.74 6.68 10.11
C ALA A 38 6.90 6.37 11.36
N LEU A 39 5.86 5.54 11.19
CA LEU A 39 4.97 5.10 12.25
C LEU A 39 5.18 3.62 12.59
N ALA A 40 5.43 2.79 11.57
CA ALA A 40 5.74 1.37 11.72
C ALA A 40 6.51 0.88 10.49
N GLY A 41 7.38 -0.10 10.67
CA GLY A 41 7.94 -0.85 9.55
C GLY A 41 6.84 -1.64 8.85
N PHE A 42 6.96 -1.86 7.54
CA PHE A 42 5.94 -2.53 6.74
C PHE A 42 6.54 -3.44 5.68
N SER A 43 6.01 -4.67 5.59
CA SER A 43 6.35 -5.63 4.54
C SER A 43 5.12 -6.42 4.13
N LEU A 44 4.94 -6.63 2.82
CA LEU A 44 3.79 -7.33 2.27
C LEU A 44 4.17 -8.10 1.00
N GLU A 45 3.73 -9.35 0.90
CA GLU A 45 3.61 -10.06 -0.38
C GLU A 45 2.13 -10.13 -0.79
N ALA A 46 1.81 -9.57 -1.96
CA ALA A 46 0.43 -9.45 -2.41
C ALA A 46 0.32 -9.65 -3.92
N ARG A 47 -0.89 -9.95 -4.36
CA ARG A 47 -1.30 -9.84 -5.76
C ARG A 47 -1.89 -8.46 -6.01
N VAL A 48 -1.54 -7.84 -7.13
CA VAL A 48 -2.07 -6.56 -7.55
C VAL A 48 -3.45 -6.76 -8.15
N LEU A 49 -4.48 -6.26 -7.49
CA LEU A 49 -5.88 -6.35 -7.92
C LEU A 49 -6.25 -5.19 -8.85
N GLY A 50 -5.56 -4.06 -8.69
CA GLY A 50 -5.80 -2.85 -9.46
C GLY A 50 -4.72 -1.81 -9.24
N ARG A 51 -4.66 -0.85 -10.16
CA ARG A 51 -3.79 0.32 -10.05
C ARG A 51 -4.54 1.59 -10.46
N LYS A 52 -4.29 2.69 -9.74
CA LYS A 52 -4.83 4.02 -10.10
C LYS A 52 -3.75 5.10 -9.95
N ARG A 53 -3.52 5.86 -11.02
CA ARG A 53 -2.53 6.95 -11.05
C ARG A 53 -3.19 8.29 -10.78
N TYR A 54 -2.44 9.19 -10.16
CA TYR A 54 -2.88 10.56 -9.88
C TYR A 54 -1.78 11.55 -10.28
N SER A 55 -2.19 12.65 -10.89
CA SER A 55 -1.32 13.77 -11.25
C SER A 55 -1.79 15.11 -10.65
N GLN A 56 -2.91 15.11 -9.93
CA GLN A 56 -3.55 16.30 -9.39
C GLN A 56 -3.93 16.10 -7.92
N GLY A 57 -3.94 17.19 -7.15
CA GLY A 57 -4.24 17.21 -5.71
C GLY A 57 -3.00 17.14 -4.83
N GLU A 58 -3.12 17.61 -3.59
CA GLU A 58 -2.02 17.66 -2.63
C GLU A 58 -1.49 16.25 -2.31
N GLU A 59 -2.39 15.28 -2.16
CA GLU A 59 -2.06 13.87 -1.95
C GLU A 59 -1.21 13.29 -3.10
N ALA A 60 -1.47 13.70 -4.35
CA ALA A 60 -0.76 13.17 -5.52
C ALA A 60 0.70 13.61 -5.57
N ARG A 61 1.04 14.72 -4.89
CA ARG A 61 2.42 15.19 -4.77
C ARG A 61 3.28 14.26 -3.92
N TYR A 62 2.66 13.46 -3.04
CA TYR A 62 3.31 12.46 -2.21
C TYR A 62 3.07 11.03 -2.74
N SER A 63 1.81 10.68 -3.02
CA SER A 63 1.39 9.36 -3.50
C SER A 63 0.82 9.45 -4.92
N PRO A 64 1.65 9.32 -5.97
CA PRO A 64 1.20 9.39 -7.36
C PRO A 64 0.50 8.11 -7.83
N LEU A 65 0.53 7.03 -7.04
CA LEU A 65 -0.03 5.72 -7.39
C LEU A 65 -0.70 5.11 -6.17
N ASP A 66 -1.92 4.62 -6.37
CA ASP A 66 -2.57 3.70 -5.45
C ASP A 66 -2.59 2.30 -6.06
N LEU A 67 -2.39 1.29 -5.21
CA LEU A 67 -2.52 -0.11 -5.56
C LEU A 67 -3.65 -0.74 -4.74
N ALA A 68 -4.59 -1.38 -5.41
CA ALA A 68 -5.46 -2.35 -4.75
C ALA A 68 -4.69 -3.67 -4.65
N LEU A 69 -4.52 -4.18 -3.45
CA LEU A 69 -3.67 -5.32 -3.14
C LEU A 69 -4.47 -6.39 -2.40
N GLY A 70 -4.25 -7.65 -2.78
CA GLY A 70 -4.82 -8.82 -2.11
C GLY A 70 -3.72 -9.74 -1.59
N TRP A 71 -3.86 -10.23 -0.36
CA TRP A 71 -2.97 -11.22 0.27
C TRP A 71 -3.77 -12.42 0.77
N GLY A 72 -3.11 -13.47 1.25
CA GLY A 72 -3.78 -14.72 1.62
C GLY A 72 -4.77 -15.22 0.54
N PRO A 73 -6.05 -15.50 0.88
CA PRO A 73 -7.03 -16.02 -0.08
C PRO A 73 -7.40 -15.02 -1.19
N MET A 74 -7.17 -13.71 -1.00
CA MET A 74 -7.36 -12.69 -2.05
C MET A 74 -6.23 -12.67 -3.08
N ARG A 75 -5.30 -13.63 -3.05
CA ARG A 75 -4.34 -13.88 -4.14
C ARG A 75 -4.85 -14.92 -5.13
N GLU A 76 -5.83 -15.72 -4.72
CA GLU A 76 -6.28 -16.90 -5.46
C GLU A 76 -7.11 -16.52 -6.68
N THR A 77 -6.70 -17.00 -7.86
CA THR A 77 -7.42 -16.72 -9.11
C THR A 77 -8.88 -17.16 -9.04
N ALA A 78 -9.16 -18.29 -8.40
CA ALA A 78 -10.52 -18.81 -8.24
C ALA A 78 -11.44 -17.87 -7.42
N VAL A 79 -10.87 -17.13 -6.46
CA VAL A 79 -11.60 -16.11 -5.69
C VAL A 79 -11.79 -14.87 -6.54
N LEU A 80 -10.70 -14.34 -7.13
CA LEU A 80 -10.71 -13.06 -7.84
C LEU A 80 -11.58 -13.08 -9.10
N GLN A 81 -11.68 -14.21 -9.81
CA GLN A 81 -12.55 -14.35 -10.99
C GLN A 81 -14.05 -14.21 -10.66
N GLN A 82 -14.43 -14.36 -9.39
CA GLN A 82 -15.81 -14.20 -8.92
C GLN A 82 -16.10 -12.79 -8.38
N LEU A 83 -15.08 -11.91 -8.36
CA LEU A 83 -15.19 -10.53 -7.89
C LEU A 83 -15.04 -9.56 -9.07
N ASP A 84 -15.90 -8.55 -9.09
CA ASP A 84 -15.69 -7.36 -9.89
C ASP A 84 -15.02 -6.31 -8.99
N ILE A 85 -13.78 -5.96 -9.34
CA ILE A 85 -12.91 -5.05 -8.57
C ILE A 85 -12.62 -3.81 -9.41
N SER A 86 -12.80 -2.63 -8.81
CA SER A 86 -12.54 -1.35 -9.45
C SER A 86 -11.92 -0.33 -8.47
N GLN A 87 -11.32 0.73 -9.00
CA GLN A 87 -10.79 1.84 -8.19
C GLN A 87 -11.31 3.21 -8.65
N SER A 88 -11.86 3.96 -7.70
CA SER A 88 -12.37 5.32 -7.90
C SER A 88 -12.03 6.21 -6.71
N GLY A 89 -11.88 7.51 -6.95
CA GLY A 89 -11.29 8.41 -5.94
C GLY A 89 -9.94 7.85 -5.49
N ARG A 90 -9.74 7.73 -4.18
CA ARG A 90 -8.58 7.10 -3.52
C ARG A 90 -8.96 5.80 -2.81
N TRP A 91 -9.91 5.06 -3.39
CA TRP A 91 -10.46 3.83 -2.82
C TRP A 91 -10.55 2.74 -3.88
N TYR A 92 -10.67 1.50 -3.41
CA TYR A 92 -11.07 0.37 -4.23
C TYR A 92 -12.45 -0.13 -3.79
N HIS A 93 -13.15 -0.77 -4.72
CA HIS A 93 -14.48 -1.33 -4.53
C HIS A 93 -14.48 -2.74 -5.06
N TYR A 94 -15.21 -3.63 -4.39
CA TYR A 94 -15.46 -4.98 -4.86
C TYR A 94 -16.95 -5.31 -4.75
N ARG A 95 -17.42 -6.14 -5.67
CA ARG A 95 -18.76 -6.73 -5.65
C ARG A 95 -18.72 -8.14 -6.23
N TRP A 96 -19.74 -8.93 -5.95
CA TRP A 96 -19.93 -10.28 -6.49
C TRP A 96 -21.37 -10.47 -6.94
N ASN A 97 -21.59 -11.47 -7.78
CA ASN A 97 -22.92 -11.89 -8.21
C ASN A 97 -23.31 -13.17 -7.47
N GLY A 98 -24.50 -13.19 -6.84
CA GLY A 98 -24.97 -14.35 -6.10
C GLY A 98 -24.25 -14.53 -4.75
N GLN A 99 -23.66 -15.70 -4.53
CA GLN A 99 -22.94 -16.00 -3.29
C GLN A 99 -21.51 -15.44 -3.33
N PRO A 100 -20.99 -14.88 -2.22
CA PRO A 100 -19.63 -14.38 -2.21
C PRO A 100 -18.63 -15.55 -2.26
N PRO A 101 -17.49 -15.39 -2.96
CA PRO A 101 -16.46 -16.43 -3.06
C PRO A 101 -15.74 -16.69 -1.72
N LEU A 102 -15.83 -15.75 -0.79
CA LEU A 102 -15.32 -15.81 0.58
C LEU A 102 -16.29 -15.09 1.52
N PRO A 103 -16.32 -15.39 2.82
CA PRO A 103 -17.02 -14.55 3.79
C PRO A 103 -16.59 -13.07 3.61
N PRO A 104 -17.52 -12.10 3.56
CA PRO A 104 -17.18 -10.70 3.27
C PRO A 104 -16.10 -10.10 4.20
N ALA A 105 -16.07 -10.52 5.46
CA ALA A 105 -15.01 -10.15 6.40
C ALA A 105 -13.63 -10.65 5.96
N GLN A 106 -13.52 -11.86 5.39
CA GLN A 106 -12.25 -12.35 4.86
C GLN A 106 -11.79 -11.55 3.64
N ILE A 107 -12.70 -11.11 2.76
CA ILE A 107 -12.33 -10.25 1.63
C ILE A 107 -11.74 -8.94 2.17
N ARG A 108 -12.44 -8.30 3.11
CA ARG A 108 -11.99 -7.06 3.77
C ARG A 108 -10.63 -7.23 4.46
N ASP A 109 -10.46 -8.27 5.26
CA ASP A 109 -9.26 -8.47 6.09
C ASP A 109 -8.03 -8.93 5.25
N HIS A 110 -8.26 -9.27 3.98
CA HIS A 110 -7.23 -9.76 3.06
C HIS A 110 -7.04 -8.88 1.82
N SER A 111 -7.65 -7.70 1.77
CA SER A 111 -7.40 -6.76 0.68
C SER A 111 -7.58 -5.32 1.08
N ALA A 112 -6.74 -4.45 0.51
CA ALA A 112 -6.76 -3.02 0.81
C ALA A 112 -6.33 -2.19 -0.41
N ASN A 113 -6.77 -0.93 -0.42
CA ASN A 113 -6.20 0.10 -1.27
C ASN A 113 -5.11 0.82 -0.48
N MET A 114 -3.88 0.80 -1.00
CA MET A 114 -2.72 1.41 -0.35
C MET A 114 -2.16 2.53 -1.21
N HIS A 115 -1.72 3.61 -0.56
CA HIS A 115 -1.17 4.81 -1.18
C HIS A 115 0.36 4.73 -1.20
N MET A 116 0.96 4.69 -2.39
CA MET A 116 2.39 4.47 -2.57
C MET A 116 3.16 5.79 -2.67
N ILE A 117 3.96 6.10 -1.65
CA ILE A 117 4.97 7.16 -1.67
C ILE A 117 6.32 6.53 -2.09
N PRO A 118 6.86 6.84 -3.27
CA PRO A 118 8.12 6.26 -3.71
C PRO A 118 9.31 6.81 -2.90
N GLY A 119 10.16 5.92 -2.38
CA GLY A 119 11.31 6.35 -1.58
C GLY A 119 12.45 7.00 -2.37
N ASN A 120 12.47 6.79 -3.69
CA ASN A 120 13.31 7.51 -4.64
C ASN A 120 12.78 7.34 -6.07
N GLU A 121 13.44 8.00 -7.03
CA GLU A 121 13.12 7.93 -8.46
C GLU A 121 13.16 6.50 -9.05
N GLN A 122 14.04 5.64 -8.53
CA GLN A 122 14.15 4.26 -8.99
C GLN A 122 12.90 3.46 -8.59
N ILE A 123 12.48 3.59 -7.33
CA ILE A 123 11.25 2.98 -6.81
C ILE A 123 10.02 3.57 -7.49
N ALA A 124 10.00 4.87 -7.79
CA ALA A 124 8.91 5.50 -8.54
C ALA A 124 8.70 4.82 -9.90
N ARG A 125 9.78 4.62 -10.67
CA ARG A 125 9.71 3.91 -11.96
C ARG A 125 9.25 2.46 -11.80
N ALA A 126 9.74 1.76 -10.78
CA ALA A 126 9.37 0.38 -10.51
C ALA A 126 7.87 0.24 -10.17
N LEU A 127 7.37 1.08 -9.28
CA LEU A 127 5.94 1.15 -8.93
C LEU A 127 5.08 1.48 -10.15
N LEU A 128 5.53 2.40 -11.02
CA LEU A 128 4.79 2.75 -12.23
C LEU A 128 4.73 1.59 -13.24
N ALA A 129 5.71 0.70 -13.25
CA ALA A 129 5.75 -0.48 -14.12
C ALA A 129 4.82 -1.61 -13.67
N ILE A 130 4.44 -1.65 -12.38
CA ILE A 130 3.55 -2.69 -11.82
C ILE A 130 2.21 -2.73 -12.56
N GLN A 131 1.76 -3.93 -12.90
CA GLN A 131 0.48 -4.20 -13.56
C GLN A 131 -0.45 -5.03 -12.66
N PRO A 132 -1.76 -4.96 -12.90
CA PRO A 132 -2.71 -5.92 -12.34
C PRO A 132 -2.27 -7.38 -12.57
N ASP A 133 -2.69 -8.26 -11.67
CA ASP A 133 -2.37 -9.68 -11.59
C ASP A 133 -0.92 -10.05 -11.24
N GLN A 134 0.00 -9.08 -11.21
CA GLN A 134 1.36 -9.36 -10.75
C GLN A 134 1.39 -9.67 -9.26
N HIS A 135 2.23 -10.64 -8.90
CA HIS A 135 2.62 -10.85 -7.52
C HIS A 135 3.78 -9.94 -7.20
N ILE A 136 3.70 -9.22 -6.10
CA ILE A 136 4.74 -8.29 -5.69
C ILE A 136 5.11 -8.47 -4.24
N ARG A 137 6.34 -8.07 -3.91
CA ARG A 137 6.79 -7.81 -2.55
C ARG A 137 7.02 -6.31 -2.38
N LEU A 138 6.40 -5.72 -1.37
CA LEU A 138 6.59 -4.33 -0.94
C LEU A 138 7.30 -4.29 0.40
N GLN A 139 8.24 -3.36 0.56
CA GLN A 139 8.96 -3.11 1.80
C GLN A 139 9.14 -1.62 2.03
N GLY A 140 8.96 -1.17 3.27
CA GLY A 140 9.08 0.23 3.61
C GLY A 140 8.46 0.56 4.96
N TRP A 141 7.76 1.69 5.01
CA TRP A 141 7.23 2.23 6.26
C TRP A 141 5.78 2.67 6.07
N LEU A 142 4.95 2.43 7.08
CA LEU A 142 3.72 3.19 7.24
C LEU A 142 4.06 4.55 7.81
N VAL A 143 3.47 5.61 7.27
CA VAL A 143 3.94 6.97 7.58
C VAL A 143 2.82 7.94 7.92
N GLN A 144 3.23 9.04 8.55
CA GLN A 144 2.48 10.29 8.58
C GLN A 144 3.22 11.33 7.75
N VAL A 145 2.51 11.94 6.81
CA VAL A 145 2.98 13.11 6.06
C VAL A 145 2.48 14.36 6.74
N GLU A 146 3.38 15.33 6.86
CA GLU A 146 3.08 16.69 7.29
C GLU A 146 3.46 17.65 6.17
N GLY A 147 2.44 18.29 5.60
CA GLY A 147 2.56 19.27 4.52
C GLY A 147 2.41 20.70 5.02
N ALA A 148 2.30 21.64 4.08
CA ALA A 148 2.13 23.05 4.40
C ALA A 148 0.81 23.33 5.14
N ASN A 149 0.77 24.44 5.88
CA ASN A 149 -0.45 24.96 6.53
C ASN A 149 -1.16 23.96 7.47
N GLY A 150 -0.41 23.06 8.11
CA GLY A 150 -0.96 22.09 9.06
C GLY A 150 -1.67 20.89 8.40
N TRP A 151 -1.57 20.75 7.08
CA TRP A 151 -2.07 19.58 6.37
C TRP A 151 -1.36 18.32 6.84
N ARG A 152 -2.14 17.26 7.11
CA ARG A 152 -1.63 15.98 7.60
C ARG A 152 -2.34 14.83 6.92
N TRP A 153 -1.57 13.83 6.51
CA TRP A 153 -2.09 12.58 5.99
C TRP A 153 -1.40 11.42 6.72
N ARG A 154 -2.19 10.65 7.47
CA ARG A 154 -1.67 9.61 8.37
C ARG A 154 -2.14 8.24 7.91
N SER A 155 -1.22 7.29 7.83
CA SER A 155 -1.53 5.88 7.55
C SER A 155 -2.44 5.29 8.62
N SER A 156 -3.34 4.38 8.20
CA SER A 156 -3.86 3.37 9.13
C SER A 156 -2.73 2.46 9.61
N LEU A 157 -2.86 2.00 10.85
CA LEU A 157 -2.01 0.98 11.46
C LEU A 157 -2.79 -0.31 11.77
N ARG A 158 -4.08 -0.38 11.41
CA ARG A 158 -4.97 -1.51 11.64
C ARG A 158 -5.27 -2.22 10.32
N ARG A 159 -5.66 -3.50 10.37
CA ARG A 159 -5.93 -4.31 9.16
C ARG A 159 -7.37 -4.77 9.04
N ASP A 160 -8.18 -4.45 10.04
CA ASP A 160 -9.59 -4.81 10.16
C ASP A 160 -10.52 -3.59 9.98
N ASP A 161 -9.95 -2.41 9.68
CA ASP A 161 -10.68 -1.16 9.49
C ASP A 161 -11.11 -0.95 8.03
N SER A 162 -12.17 -0.16 7.87
CA SER A 162 -12.73 0.17 6.55
C SER A 162 -13.27 1.60 6.57
N GLY A 163 -13.34 2.24 5.40
CA GLY A 163 -13.83 3.60 5.25
C GLY A 163 -12.73 4.67 5.25
N ALA A 164 -13.12 5.93 5.47
CA ALA A 164 -12.21 7.06 5.42
C ALA A 164 -11.16 6.97 6.54
N GLY A 165 -9.88 6.90 6.16
CA GLY A 165 -8.76 6.77 7.10
C GLY A 165 -8.28 5.34 7.36
N ALA A 166 -8.91 4.33 6.74
CA ALA A 166 -8.48 2.94 6.86
C ALA A 166 -7.32 2.57 5.91
N CYS A 167 -7.01 3.41 4.93
CA CYS A 167 -6.00 3.09 3.93
C CYS A 167 -4.57 3.28 4.47
N GLU A 168 -3.69 2.37 4.10
CA GLU A 168 -2.27 2.49 4.40
C GLU A 168 -1.61 3.55 3.51
N LEU A 169 -0.80 4.40 4.14
CA LEU A 169 0.11 5.32 3.46
C LEU A 169 1.51 4.76 3.59
N VAL A 170 2.05 4.23 2.49
CA VAL A 170 3.27 3.42 2.48
C VAL A 170 4.40 4.19 1.81
N TYR A 171 5.45 4.52 2.56
CA TYR A 171 6.71 4.97 2.00
C TYR A 171 7.53 3.76 1.58
N VAL A 172 7.66 3.57 0.26
CA VAL A 172 8.21 2.35 -0.34
C VAL A 172 9.73 2.47 -0.47
N CYS A 173 10.46 1.65 0.29
CA CYS A 173 11.90 1.49 0.16
C CYS A 173 12.29 0.38 -0.81
N GLY A 174 11.44 -0.64 -0.98
CA GLY A 174 11.73 -1.77 -1.83
C GLY A 174 10.47 -2.31 -2.49
N VAL A 175 10.61 -2.66 -3.77
CA VAL A 175 9.55 -3.33 -4.52
C VAL A 175 10.15 -4.35 -5.48
N GLU A 176 9.48 -5.47 -5.64
CA GLU A 176 9.88 -6.59 -6.50
C GLU A 176 8.64 -7.28 -7.07
N VAL A 177 8.68 -7.65 -8.34
CA VAL A 177 7.69 -8.56 -8.94
C VAL A 177 8.21 -9.99 -8.75
N LEU A 178 7.36 -10.88 -8.24
CA LEU A 178 7.67 -12.27 -7.86
C LEU A 178 7.33 -13.27 -8.97
#